data_AF-A0A935GBL2-F1
#
_entry.id   AF-A0A935GBL2-F1
#
_cell.length_a   1.000
_cell.length_b   1.000
_cell.length_c   1.000
_cell.angle_alpha   90.00
_cell.angle_beta   90.00
_cell.angle_gamma   90.00
#
_symmetry.space_group_name_H-M   'P 1'
#
loop_
_entity.id
_entity.type
_entity.pdbx_description
1 polymer ?
#
loop_
_entity_poly.entity_id
_entity_poly.type
_entity_poly.pdbx_seq_one_letter_code
_entity_poly.pdbx_strand_id
1 'polypeptide(L)'
;MITAKELDNETSYTYFGARYYDSELSGWLSVDPLSDKYPGLSPYIYSADNSVVLVDPNGASINPIYDIETSEFLGTDDKGLQGEAILMNKTDFKQGMSHEEAMSKGKTLDNMSFDEALEFANNGKFKDFIDNYNNLPNRPDWDGYLTLNEANEWYRNGNGQPLFVDLSKIDLSNLYSLGDNYIGEEKYINLFFASISTNDALVYGTIKLKRYPNDQVKAYADVYDFNMHNSKNPLNWPRNIEAKIGKAYAGDGNPFNINFYGSKQLKKLPWIK
;
A
#
# COMPACT_ATOMS: atom_id res chain seq x y z
N MET A 1 -20.38 -9.52 -19.51
CA MET A 1 -19.64 -8.43 -18.85
C MET A 1 -18.29 -8.32 -19.53
N ILE A 2 -17.92 -7.17 -20.12
CA ILE A 2 -16.59 -7.01 -20.72
C ILE A 2 -15.68 -6.50 -19.61
N THR A 3 -14.78 -7.35 -19.12
CA THR A 3 -13.85 -7.00 -18.06
C THR A 3 -12.57 -6.48 -18.70
N ALA A 4 -12.08 -5.30 -18.30
CA ALA A 4 -10.84 -4.71 -18.83
C ALA A 4 -9.54 -5.42 -18.33
N LYS A 5 -9.66 -6.68 -17.90
CA LYS A 5 -8.58 -7.52 -17.35
C LYS A 5 -8.23 -8.60 -18.36
N GLU A 6 -6.94 -8.92 -18.46
CA GLU A 6 -6.46 -9.93 -19.39
C GLU A 6 -6.89 -11.34 -18.98
N LEU A 7 -7.16 -12.17 -19.98
CA LEU A 7 -7.49 -13.59 -19.83
C LEU A 7 -6.21 -14.35 -19.48
N ASP A 8 -6.27 -15.21 -18.46
CA ASP A 8 -5.20 -16.15 -18.20
C ASP A 8 -5.22 -17.25 -19.28
N ASN A 9 -4.19 -17.31 -20.10
CA ASN A 9 -4.09 -18.23 -21.24
C ASN A 9 -3.94 -19.70 -20.82
N GLU A 10 -3.57 -19.99 -19.56
CA GLU A 10 -3.43 -21.37 -19.09
C GLU A 10 -4.76 -21.96 -18.61
N THR A 11 -5.65 -21.12 -18.08
CA THR A 11 -6.91 -21.54 -17.44
C THR A 11 -8.16 -21.09 -18.18
N SER A 12 -8.03 -20.18 -19.15
CA SER A 12 -9.14 -19.50 -19.83
C SER A 12 -10.08 -18.73 -18.88
N TYR A 13 -9.59 -18.36 -17.71
CA TYR A 13 -10.32 -17.56 -16.72
C TYR A 13 -9.74 -16.16 -16.58
N THR A 14 -10.54 -15.20 -16.14
CA THR A 14 -10.06 -13.85 -15.86
C THR A 14 -9.61 -13.77 -14.41
N TYR A 15 -8.34 -13.42 -14.16
CA TYR A 15 -7.80 -13.32 -12.81
C TYR A 15 -7.92 -11.89 -12.25
N PHE A 16 -8.58 -11.76 -11.10
CA PHE A 16 -8.82 -10.49 -10.42
C PHE A 16 -8.02 -10.35 -9.13
N GLY A 17 -6.87 -11.01 -9.00
CA GLY A 17 -6.00 -10.88 -7.82
C GLY A 17 -6.43 -11.77 -6.64
N ALA A 18 -7.66 -11.65 -6.15
CA ALA A 18 -8.13 -12.55 -5.08
C ALA A 18 -8.89 -13.78 -5.60
N ARG A 19 -9.50 -13.69 -6.79
CA ARG A 19 -10.39 -14.72 -7.34
C ARG A 19 -10.24 -14.86 -8.84
N TYR A 20 -10.58 -16.05 -9.34
CA TYR A 20 -10.79 -16.32 -10.76
C TYR A 20 -12.27 -16.18 -11.14
N TYR A 21 -12.53 -15.48 -12.24
CA TYR A 21 -13.84 -15.30 -12.81
C TYR A 21 -13.98 -16.11 -14.10
N ASP A 22 -15.04 -16.92 -14.16
CA ASP A 22 -15.44 -17.63 -15.36
C ASP A 22 -16.50 -16.81 -16.11
N SER A 23 -16.14 -16.36 -17.31
CA SER A 23 -17.02 -15.53 -18.12
C SER A 23 -18.11 -16.32 -18.86
N GLU A 24 -17.90 -17.62 -19.10
CA GLU A 24 -18.91 -18.49 -19.71
C GLU A 24 -20.01 -18.83 -18.71
N LEU A 25 -19.62 -19.17 -17.47
CA LEU A 25 -20.55 -19.43 -16.36
C LEU A 25 -21.08 -18.14 -15.72
N SER A 26 -20.48 -16.99 -16.05
CA SER A 26 -20.77 -15.69 -15.45
C SER A 26 -20.69 -15.70 -13.92
N GLY A 27 -19.64 -16.33 -13.37
CA GLY A 27 -19.52 -16.56 -11.94
C GLY A 27 -18.08 -16.65 -11.43
N TRP A 28 -17.92 -16.42 -10.12
CA TRP A 28 -16.64 -16.58 -9.44
C TRP A 28 -16.40 -18.04 -9.06
N LEU A 29 -15.18 -18.53 -9.29
CA LEU A 29 -14.82 -19.92 -9.04
C LEU A 29 -14.36 -20.19 -7.60
N SER A 30 -14.27 -19.14 -6.78
CA SER A 30 -13.80 -19.20 -5.40
C SER A 30 -14.62 -18.28 -4.51
N VAL A 31 -14.76 -18.67 -3.25
CA VAL A 31 -15.45 -17.92 -2.20
C VAL A 31 -14.76 -16.56 -2.02
N ASP A 32 -15.57 -15.51 -1.86
CA ASP A 32 -15.09 -14.18 -1.48
C ASP A 32 -14.27 -14.26 -0.18
N PRO A 33 -13.01 -13.78 -0.16
CA PRO A 33 -12.20 -13.73 1.07
C PRO A 33 -12.86 -12.95 2.22
N LEU A 34 -13.81 -12.07 1.93
CA LEU A 34 -14.58 -11.29 2.90
C LEU A 34 -16.00 -11.85 3.12
N SER A 35 -16.33 -13.03 2.58
CA SER A 35 -17.67 -13.64 2.71
C SER A 35 -18.15 -13.77 4.15
N ASP A 36 -17.25 -14.06 5.10
CA ASP A 36 -17.56 -14.14 6.53
C ASP A 36 -18.06 -12.82 7.12
N LYS A 37 -17.69 -11.67 6.53
CA LYS A 37 -18.18 -10.34 6.94
C LYS A 37 -19.59 -10.05 6.43
N TYR A 38 -20.03 -10.74 5.36
CA TYR A 38 -21.31 -10.50 4.70
C TYR A 38 -22.16 -11.77 4.62
N PRO A 39 -22.60 -12.33 5.76
CA PRO A 39 -23.32 -13.62 5.79
C PRO A 39 -24.68 -13.59 5.07
N GLY A 40 -25.23 -12.39 4.80
CA GLY A 40 -26.46 -12.19 4.03
C GLY A 40 -26.24 -12.12 2.51
N LEU A 41 -25.00 -12.08 2.06
CA LEU A 41 -24.63 -12.07 0.64
C LEU A 41 -24.11 -13.45 0.24
N SER A 42 -24.39 -13.84 -1.01
CA SER A 42 -23.78 -15.06 -1.53
C SER A 42 -22.27 -14.85 -1.66
N PRO A 43 -21.43 -15.80 -1.22
CA PRO A 43 -19.96 -15.68 -1.30
C PRO A 43 -19.42 -15.64 -2.74
N TYR A 44 -20.29 -15.77 -3.74
CA TYR A 44 -19.94 -15.82 -5.16
C TYR A 44 -20.50 -14.63 -5.96
N ILE A 45 -20.96 -13.55 -5.31
CA ILE A 45 -21.48 -12.36 -6.01
C ILE A 45 -20.39 -11.29 -6.17
N TYR A 46 -20.47 -10.53 -7.26
CA TYR A 46 -19.60 -9.38 -7.51
C TYR A 46 -20.25 -8.11 -6.97
N SER A 47 -19.52 -7.31 -6.20
CA SER A 47 -19.96 -5.96 -5.80
C SER A 47 -21.37 -5.91 -5.16
N ALA A 48 -21.74 -6.94 -4.37
CA ALA A 48 -23.08 -7.08 -3.80
C ALA A 48 -24.24 -6.93 -4.82
N ASP A 49 -24.03 -7.36 -6.07
CA ASP A 49 -24.92 -7.18 -7.22
C ASP A 49 -25.21 -5.70 -7.61
N ASN A 50 -24.42 -4.75 -7.11
CA ASN A 50 -24.53 -3.32 -7.45
C ASN A 50 -23.24 -2.78 -8.08
N SER A 51 -22.87 -3.33 -9.23
CA SER A 51 -21.65 -2.95 -9.97
C SER A 51 -21.66 -1.54 -10.58
N VAL A 52 -22.80 -0.85 -10.52
CA VAL A 52 -22.94 0.55 -10.97
C VAL A 52 -22.38 1.52 -9.93
N VAL A 53 -22.50 1.17 -8.64
CA VAL A 53 -22.07 1.99 -7.50
C VAL A 53 -20.81 1.41 -6.85
N LEU A 54 -20.69 0.08 -6.78
CA LEU A 54 -19.60 -0.63 -6.13
C LEU A 54 -18.69 -1.27 -7.17
N VAL A 55 -17.42 -0.87 -7.21
CA VAL A 55 -16.39 -1.50 -8.04
C VAL A 55 -15.39 -2.14 -7.08
N ASP A 56 -15.20 -3.46 -7.19
CA ASP A 56 -14.23 -4.22 -6.41
C ASP A 56 -13.10 -4.72 -7.33
N PRO A 57 -12.04 -3.91 -7.56
CA PRO A 57 -11.05 -4.17 -8.60
C PRO A 57 -10.18 -5.40 -8.36
N ASN A 58 -10.14 -5.91 -7.12
CA ASN A 58 -9.24 -6.98 -6.70
C ASN A 58 -9.89 -8.07 -5.83
N GLY A 59 -11.17 -7.98 -5.47
CA GLY A 59 -11.86 -9.00 -4.67
C GLY A 59 -11.56 -8.97 -3.16
N ALA A 60 -10.85 -7.96 -2.65
CA ALA A 60 -10.41 -7.86 -1.25
C ALA A 60 -9.83 -6.46 -0.86
N SER A 61 -10.55 -5.36 -1.11
CA SER A 61 -10.02 -3.98 -0.98
C SER A 61 -10.08 -3.47 0.50
N ILE A 62 -8.99 -3.29 1.28
CA ILE A 62 -7.98 -2.19 1.42
C ILE A 62 -8.59 -0.88 1.99
N ASN A 63 -7.96 -0.10 2.90
CA ASN A 63 -8.68 1.03 3.51
C ASN A 63 -7.84 2.32 3.73
N PRO A 64 -8.11 3.41 2.98
CA PRO A 64 -7.65 4.74 3.35
C PRO A 64 -8.36 5.21 4.61
N ILE A 65 -7.64 5.93 5.47
CA ILE A 65 -8.15 6.39 6.76
C ILE A 65 -8.28 7.91 6.74
N TYR A 66 -9.44 8.40 7.19
CA TYR A 66 -9.77 9.81 7.32
C TYR A 66 -10.17 10.15 8.75
N ASP A 67 -9.89 11.38 9.14
CA ASP A 67 -10.37 11.93 10.39
C ASP A 67 -11.88 12.19 10.31
N ILE A 68 -12.63 11.67 11.27
CA ILE A 68 -14.09 11.78 11.29
C ILE A 68 -14.57 13.22 11.53
N GLU A 69 -13.78 14.04 12.24
CA GLU A 69 -14.14 15.43 12.54
C GLU A 69 -13.80 16.38 11.39
N THR A 70 -12.58 16.28 10.85
CA THR A 70 -12.04 17.25 9.88
C THR A 70 -12.11 16.79 8.44
N SER A 71 -12.42 15.51 8.17
CA SER A 71 -12.32 14.88 6.84
C SER A 71 -10.90 14.86 6.26
N GLU A 72 -9.88 15.13 7.07
CA GLU A 72 -8.47 15.08 6.65
C GLU A 72 -8.06 13.64 6.33
N PHE A 73 -7.41 13.43 5.19
CA PHE A 73 -6.78 12.15 4.88
C PHE A 73 -5.59 11.92 5.81
N LEU A 74 -5.66 10.89 6.65
CA LEU A 74 -4.64 10.60 7.66
C LEU A 74 -3.57 9.63 7.14
N GLY A 75 -3.97 8.68 6.27
CA GLY A 75 -3.09 7.68 5.69
C GLY A 75 -3.80 6.35 5.48
N THR A 76 -3.15 5.25 5.85
CA THR A 76 -3.69 3.89 5.59
C THR A 76 -3.53 2.98 6.79
N ASP A 77 -4.33 1.92 6.82
CA ASP A 77 -4.02 0.71 7.58
C ASP A 77 -2.87 -0.09 6.92
N ASP A 78 -2.69 -1.34 7.31
CA ASP A 78 -1.66 -2.23 6.78
C ASP A 78 -1.99 -2.84 5.39
N LYS A 79 -3.06 -2.38 4.73
CA LYS A 79 -3.55 -2.89 3.44
C LYS A 79 -3.41 -1.92 2.27
N GLY A 80 -3.22 -0.61 2.51
CA GLY A 80 -2.98 0.39 1.44
C GLY A 80 -4.16 1.33 1.15
N LEU A 81 -4.30 1.80 -0.09
CA LEU A 81 -5.22 2.90 -0.47
C LEU A 81 -6.54 2.49 -1.18
N GLN A 82 -6.64 1.28 -1.71
CA GLN A 82 -7.59 0.94 -2.78
C GLN A 82 -8.99 0.49 -2.36
N GLY A 83 -9.42 0.61 -1.10
CA GLY A 83 -10.79 0.23 -0.75
C GLY A 83 -11.46 1.19 0.22
N GLU A 84 -12.36 0.67 1.05
CA GLU A 84 -13.36 1.51 1.72
C GLU A 84 -12.73 2.48 2.73
N ALA A 85 -13.16 3.74 2.69
CA ALA A 85 -12.70 4.73 3.65
C ALA A 85 -13.12 4.35 5.09
N ILE A 86 -12.14 4.31 6.00
CA ILE A 86 -12.39 4.21 7.43
C ILE A 86 -12.33 5.62 8.02
N LEU A 87 -13.39 5.99 8.72
CA LEU A 87 -13.51 7.24 9.47
C LEU A 87 -13.21 6.95 10.94
N MET A 88 -12.26 7.66 11.53
CA MET A 88 -11.89 7.52 12.95
C MET A 88 -11.42 8.85 13.53
N ASN A 89 -11.30 8.97 14.84
CA ASN A 89 -10.66 10.13 15.43
C ASN A 89 -9.16 10.14 15.11
N LYS A 90 -8.60 11.29 14.74
CA LYS A 90 -7.17 11.46 14.48
C LYS A 90 -6.27 10.98 15.63
N THR A 91 -6.74 11.06 16.87
CA THR A 91 -6.00 10.60 18.06
C THR A 91 -5.87 9.08 18.17
N ASP A 92 -6.80 8.35 17.55
CA ASP A 92 -6.82 6.90 17.51
C ASP A 92 -5.96 6.32 16.38
N PHE A 93 -5.72 7.15 15.35
CA PHE A 93 -4.99 6.77 14.16
C PHE A 93 -3.49 6.57 14.43
N LYS A 94 -2.98 5.49 13.86
CA LYS A 94 -1.55 5.24 13.72
C LYS A 94 -1.30 4.69 12.32
N GLN A 95 -0.42 5.35 11.58
CA GLN A 95 -0.06 4.91 10.23
C GLN A 95 0.37 3.43 10.21
N GLY A 96 -0.26 2.64 9.35
CA GLY A 96 0.03 1.21 9.20
C GLY A 96 -0.42 0.34 10.38
N MET A 97 -1.38 0.80 11.19
CA MET A 97 -2.09 -0.04 12.15
C MET A 97 -2.77 -1.22 11.44
N SER A 98 -3.01 -2.34 12.14
CA SER A 98 -3.68 -3.47 11.48
C SER A 98 -5.11 -3.11 11.15
N HIS A 99 -5.65 -3.70 10.08
CA HIS A 99 -7.05 -3.52 9.71
C HIS A 99 -8.03 -3.80 10.87
N GLU A 100 -7.77 -4.83 11.68
CA GLU A 100 -8.60 -5.14 12.84
C GLU A 100 -8.55 -4.04 13.90
N GLU A 101 -7.36 -3.46 14.15
CA GLU A 101 -7.21 -2.34 15.06
C GLU A 101 -7.94 -1.10 14.52
N ALA A 102 -7.83 -0.83 13.21
CA ALA A 102 -8.49 0.29 12.55
C ALA A 102 -10.01 0.18 12.68
N MET A 103 -10.58 -0.99 12.41
CA MET A 103 -12.02 -1.25 12.53
C MET A 103 -12.52 -1.30 13.98
N SER A 104 -11.64 -1.54 14.95
CA SER A 104 -12.01 -1.47 16.37
C SER A 104 -12.16 -0.04 16.89
N LYS A 105 -11.57 0.94 16.20
CA LYS A 105 -11.54 2.36 16.59
C LYS A 105 -12.28 3.28 15.61
N GLY A 106 -12.46 2.83 14.38
CA GLY A 106 -13.13 3.56 13.31
C GLY A 106 -14.35 2.83 12.78
N LYS A 107 -15.02 3.48 11.83
CA LYS A 107 -16.16 2.92 11.10
C LYS A 107 -16.04 3.29 9.64
N THR A 108 -16.51 2.39 8.78
CA THR A 108 -16.78 2.76 7.39
C THR A 108 -18.18 3.36 7.28
N LEU A 109 -18.48 4.05 6.17
CA LEU A 109 -19.80 4.69 5.98
C LEU A 109 -20.93 3.66 6.07
N ASP A 110 -20.72 2.45 5.55
CA ASP A 110 -21.70 1.37 5.58
C ASP A 110 -21.94 0.81 7.01
N ASN A 111 -20.99 1.03 7.92
CA ASN A 111 -21.05 0.56 9.31
C ASN A 111 -21.45 1.67 10.30
N MET A 112 -21.76 2.88 9.82
CA MET A 112 -22.28 3.96 10.65
C MET A 112 -23.77 3.80 10.89
N SER A 113 -24.24 4.23 12.06
CA SER A 113 -25.68 4.47 12.25
C SER A 113 -26.13 5.63 11.36
N PHE A 114 -27.43 5.69 11.07
CA PHE A 114 -28.00 6.77 10.25
C PHE A 114 -27.68 8.16 10.81
N ASP A 115 -27.76 8.33 12.14
CA ASP A 115 -27.50 9.61 12.80
C ASP A 115 -26.02 10.02 12.66
N GLU A 116 -25.09 9.08 12.83
CA GLU A 116 -23.65 9.31 12.65
C GLU A 116 -23.31 9.69 11.20
N ALA A 117 -23.87 8.95 10.23
CA ALA A 117 -23.67 9.23 8.82
C ALA A 117 -24.25 10.60 8.44
N LEU A 118 -25.41 10.96 9.00
CA LEU A 118 -26.04 12.26 8.79
C LEU A 118 -25.22 13.40 9.41
N GLU A 119 -24.65 13.20 10.60
CA GLU A 119 -23.77 14.16 11.25
C GLU A 119 -22.51 14.38 10.41
N PHE A 120 -21.85 13.30 9.98
CA PHE A 120 -20.68 13.36 9.11
C PHE A 120 -20.98 14.06 7.79
N ALA A 121 -22.11 13.72 7.13
CA ALA A 121 -22.51 14.36 5.88
C ALA A 121 -22.79 15.86 6.03
N ASN A 122 -23.23 16.30 7.21
CA ASN A 122 -23.58 17.70 7.50
C ASN A 122 -22.46 18.50 8.18
N ASN A 123 -21.26 17.92 8.39
CA ASN A 123 -20.13 18.59 9.05
C ASN A 123 -19.50 19.72 8.21
N GLY A 124 -20.00 19.97 7.00
CA GLY A 124 -19.49 21.00 6.07
C GLY A 124 -18.16 20.65 5.39
N LYS A 125 -17.62 19.45 5.66
CA LYS A 125 -16.34 18.91 5.14
C LYS A 125 -16.52 17.60 4.37
N PHE A 126 -17.74 17.06 4.30
CA PHE A 126 -18.06 15.87 3.52
C PHE A 126 -17.64 15.99 2.04
N LYS A 127 -17.77 17.18 1.43
CA LYS A 127 -17.32 17.41 0.05
C LYS A 127 -15.81 17.24 -0.09
N ASP A 128 -15.03 17.77 0.84
CA ASP A 128 -13.57 17.68 0.82
C ASP A 128 -13.12 16.21 0.95
N PHE A 129 -13.81 15.43 1.80
CA PHE A 129 -13.62 13.98 1.92
C PHE A 129 -13.87 13.25 0.59
N ILE A 130 -15.06 13.44 -0.01
CA ILE A 130 -15.44 12.76 -1.26
C ILE A 130 -14.51 13.15 -2.41
N ASP A 131 -14.16 14.44 -2.52
CA ASP A 131 -13.23 14.91 -3.54
C ASP A 131 -11.85 14.28 -3.36
N ASN A 132 -11.34 14.15 -2.14
CA ASN A 132 -10.07 13.49 -1.89
C ASN A 132 -10.13 11.99 -2.23
N TYR A 133 -11.14 11.28 -1.71
CA TYR A 133 -11.31 9.84 -1.90
C TYR A 133 -11.41 9.46 -3.38
N ASN A 134 -12.23 10.20 -4.15
CA ASN A 134 -12.38 9.98 -5.59
C ASN A 134 -11.11 10.30 -6.40
N ASN A 135 -10.18 11.06 -5.83
CA ASN A 135 -8.89 11.39 -6.46
C ASN A 135 -7.76 10.46 -6.02
N LEU A 136 -7.96 9.53 -5.06
CA LEU A 136 -6.95 8.54 -4.69
C LEU A 136 -6.40 7.75 -5.90
N PRO A 137 -7.22 7.34 -6.90
CA PRO A 137 -6.73 6.66 -8.09
C PRO A 137 -5.74 7.47 -8.95
N ASN A 138 -5.70 8.79 -8.79
CA ASN A 138 -4.78 9.66 -9.53
C ASN A 138 -3.43 9.82 -8.82
N ARG A 139 -3.26 9.25 -7.62
CA ARG A 139 -2.01 9.32 -6.89
C ARG A 139 -0.95 8.40 -7.51
N PRO A 140 0.34 8.76 -7.46
CA PRO A 140 1.41 7.93 -8.01
C PRO A 140 1.55 6.58 -7.30
N ASP A 141 1.13 6.49 -6.04
CA ASP A 141 1.22 5.30 -5.20
C ASP A 141 -0.08 4.48 -5.19
N TRP A 142 -1.04 4.78 -6.08
CA TRP A 142 -2.31 4.07 -6.13
C TRP A 142 -2.13 2.58 -6.38
N ASP A 143 -1.13 2.20 -7.19
CA ASP A 143 -0.78 0.81 -7.42
C ASP A 143 0.12 0.23 -6.32
N GLY A 144 0.47 0.99 -5.28
CA GLY A 144 1.36 0.55 -4.21
C GLY A 144 2.82 0.39 -4.65
N TYR A 145 3.25 1.01 -5.73
CA TYR A 145 4.64 1.04 -6.17
C TYR A 145 5.01 2.44 -6.70
N LEU A 146 6.29 2.80 -6.65
CA LEU A 146 6.77 4.07 -7.17
C LEU A 146 7.89 3.84 -8.18
N THR A 147 7.71 4.44 -9.34
CA THR A 147 8.79 4.69 -10.29
C THR A 147 9.63 5.89 -9.87
N LEU A 148 10.86 5.96 -10.36
CA LEU A 148 11.72 7.12 -10.17
C LEU A 148 11.11 8.41 -10.72
N ASN A 149 10.34 8.33 -11.80
CA ASN A 149 9.67 9.50 -12.34
C ASN A 149 8.58 10.00 -11.39
N GLU A 150 7.72 9.10 -10.92
CA GLU A 150 6.66 9.42 -9.95
C GLU A 150 7.22 10.00 -8.66
N ALA A 151 8.25 9.38 -8.09
CA ALA A 151 8.89 9.87 -6.86
C ALA A 151 9.48 11.28 -7.05
N ASN A 152 10.13 11.54 -8.19
CA ASN A 152 10.70 12.87 -8.49
C ASN A 152 9.63 13.92 -8.79
N GLU A 153 8.56 13.56 -9.50
CA GLU A 153 7.43 14.45 -9.73
C GLU A 153 6.71 14.78 -8.43
N TRP A 154 6.51 13.80 -7.57
CA TRP A 154 5.89 13.99 -6.27
C TRP A 154 6.78 14.79 -5.31
N TYR A 155 8.10 14.62 -5.38
CA TYR A 155 9.03 15.48 -4.65
C TYR A 155 8.85 16.96 -5.04
N ARG A 156 8.69 17.26 -6.33
CA ARG A 156 8.49 18.64 -6.82
C ARG A 156 7.09 19.18 -6.49
N ASN A 157 6.06 18.37 -6.71
CA ASN A 157 4.68 18.87 -6.83
C ASN A 157 3.71 18.29 -5.77
N GLY A 158 4.11 17.25 -5.05
CA GLY A 158 3.31 16.54 -4.05
C GLY A 158 3.23 17.24 -2.69
N ASN A 159 3.85 18.42 -2.54
CA ASN A 159 3.79 19.26 -1.33
C ASN A 159 4.18 18.52 -0.03
N GLY A 160 5.08 17.53 -0.12
CA GLY A 160 5.53 16.74 1.03
C GLY A 160 4.52 15.72 1.55
N GLN A 161 3.41 15.52 0.85
CA GLN A 161 2.39 14.53 1.24
C GLN A 161 2.97 13.11 1.21
N PRO A 162 2.67 12.27 2.21
CA PRO A 162 3.21 10.91 2.27
C PRO A 162 2.67 10.04 1.13
N LEU A 163 3.46 9.04 0.74
CA LEU A 163 3.08 7.99 -0.20
C LEU A 163 3.15 6.61 0.47
N PHE A 164 2.44 5.62 -0.08
CA PHE A 164 2.25 4.28 0.50
C PHE A 164 2.66 3.20 -0.48
N VAL A 165 3.59 2.33 -0.07
CA VAL A 165 4.20 1.35 -0.97
C VAL A 165 4.04 -0.07 -0.41
N ASP A 166 3.54 -0.98 -1.23
CA ASP A 166 3.44 -2.39 -0.88
C ASP A 166 4.83 -3.02 -0.95
N LEU A 167 5.35 -3.44 0.21
CA LEU A 167 6.64 -4.11 0.27
C LEU A 167 6.68 -5.40 -0.57
N SER A 168 5.53 -6.04 -0.82
CA SER A 168 5.45 -7.22 -1.66
C SER A 168 5.89 -6.94 -3.11
N LYS A 169 5.78 -5.69 -3.56
CA LYS A 169 6.17 -5.23 -4.90
C LYS A 169 7.63 -4.84 -5.03
N ILE A 170 8.32 -4.63 -3.90
CA ILE A 170 9.75 -4.31 -3.90
C ILE A 170 10.56 -5.57 -4.18
N ASP A 171 11.54 -5.45 -5.06
CA ASP A 171 12.46 -6.52 -5.37
C ASP A 171 13.54 -6.63 -4.29
N LEU A 172 13.50 -7.76 -3.58
CA LEU A 172 14.48 -8.19 -2.58
C LEU A 172 15.13 -9.51 -3.01
N SER A 173 15.22 -9.77 -4.32
CA SER A 173 15.64 -11.04 -4.90
C SER A 173 17.03 -11.53 -4.45
N ASN A 174 17.93 -10.61 -4.10
CA ASN A 174 19.28 -10.92 -3.59
C ASN A 174 19.35 -11.00 -2.06
N LEU A 175 18.24 -10.79 -1.35
CA LEU A 175 18.14 -10.94 0.10
C LEU A 175 17.57 -12.32 0.45
N TYR A 176 18.34 -13.07 1.24
CA TYR A 176 17.96 -14.41 1.66
C TYR A 176 17.50 -14.46 3.12
N SER A 177 16.65 -15.44 3.43
CA SER A 177 16.36 -15.80 4.80
C SER A 177 17.45 -16.65 5.41
N LEU A 178 17.77 -16.32 6.66
CA LEU A 178 18.71 -17.05 7.50
C LEU A 178 18.00 -17.91 8.56
N GLY A 179 16.68 -18.09 8.40
CA GLY A 179 15.83 -18.85 9.31
C GLY A 179 15.45 -18.07 10.56
N ASP A 180 14.79 -18.77 11.49
CA ASP A 180 14.07 -18.17 12.62
C ASP A 180 14.98 -17.53 13.69
N ASN A 181 16.28 -17.85 13.69
CA ASN A 181 17.26 -17.29 14.63
C ASN A 181 17.38 -15.77 14.59
N TYR A 182 16.88 -15.14 13.53
CA TYR A 182 16.98 -13.70 13.29
C TYR A 182 15.61 -13.00 13.37
N ILE A 183 14.55 -13.68 13.80
CA ILE A 183 13.23 -13.06 14.00
C ILE A 183 13.35 -11.88 14.97
N GLY A 184 12.71 -10.77 14.63
CA GLY A 184 12.75 -9.52 15.39
C GLY A 184 13.98 -8.66 15.10
N GLU A 185 15.00 -9.18 14.42
CA GLU A 185 16.19 -8.41 14.04
C GLU A 185 15.82 -7.31 13.03
N GLU A 186 16.41 -6.14 13.22
CA GLU A 186 16.23 -4.97 12.37
C GLU A 186 17.55 -4.59 11.70
N LYS A 187 17.54 -4.48 10.36
CA LYS A 187 18.73 -4.16 9.57
C LYS A 187 18.42 -3.16 8.48
N TYR A 188 19.38 -2.27 8.24
CA TYR A 188 19.40 -1.42 7.04
C TYR A 188 19.93 -2.24 5.86
N ILE A 189 19.14 -2.29 4.79
CA ILE A 189 19.42 -3.05 3.57
C ILE A 189 19.50 -2.08 2.41
N ASN A 190 20.65 -2.05 1.74
CA ASN A 190 20.85 -1.24 0.55
C ASN A 190 20.37 -2.01 -0.70
N LEU A 191 19.38 -1.46 -1.40
CA LEU A 191 18.74 -2.09 -2.54
C LEU A 191 19.62 -2.15 -3.79
N PHE A 192 20.72 -1.39 -3.89
CA PHE A 192 21.72 -1.59 -4.96
C PHE A 192 22.39 -2.96 -4.90
N PHE A 193 22.38 -3.62 -3.74
CA PHE A 193 22.90 -4.98 -3.57
C PHE A 193 21.79 -6.01 -3.37
N ALA A 194 20.69 -5.62 -2.73
CA ALA A 194 19.59 -6.52 -2.39
C ALA A 194 18.53 -6.67 -3.50
N SER A 195 18.51 -5.78 -4.48
CA SER A 195 17.60 -5.76 -5.62
C SER A 195 18.37 -5.91 -6.94
N ILE A 196 17.72 -6.47 -7.96
CA ILE A 196 18.16 -6.38 -9.36
C ILE A 196 17.44 -5.23 -10.10
N SER A 197 16.44 -4.59 -9.47
CA SER A 197 15.72 -3.44 -10.01
C SER A 197 16.50 -2.15 -9.75
N THR A 198 16.99 -1.54 -10.83
CA THR A 198 17.60 -0.20 -10.76
C THR A 198 16.59 0.84 -10.26
N ASN A 199 15.30 0.68 -10.56
CA ASN A 199 14.26 1.58 -10.07
C ASN A 199 14.17 1.51 -8.53
N ASP A 200 14.11 0.30 -7.96
CA ASP A 200 14.00 0.14 -6.51
C ASP A 200 15.21 0.71 -5.78
N ALA A 201 16.40 0.46 -6.34
CA ALA A 201 17.64 1.01 -5.82
C ALA A 201 17.63 2.55 -5.83
N LEU A 202 17.16 3.18 -6.90
CA LEU A 202 17.15 4.65 -7.03
C LEU A 202 16.02 5.32 -6.24
N VAL A 203 14.86 4.67 -6.11
CA VAL A 203 13.70 5.24 -5.40
C VAL A 203 13.82 5.04 -3.89
N TYR A 204 14.13 3.83 -3.44
CA TYR A 204 14.07 3.49 -2.01
C TYR A 204 15.46 3.37 -1.36
N GLY A 205 16.54 3.31 -2.14
CA GLY A 205 17.91 3.37 -1.63
C GLY A 205 18.23 2.35 -0.55
N THR A 206 18.35 2.81 0.71
CA THR A 206 18.59 1.94 1.87
C THR A 206 17.40 1.95 2.81
N ILE A 207 16.68 0.84 2.86
CA ILE A 207 15.48 0.68 3.69
C ILE A 207 15.80 -0.12 4.96
N LYS A 208 15.09 0.16 6.05
CA LYS A 208 15.20 -0.61 7.29
C LYS A 208 14.16 -1.73 7.29
N LEU A 209 14.60 -2.98 7.37
CA LEU A 209 13.75 -4.16 7.42
C LEU A 209 13.76 -4.79 8.81
N LYS A 210 12.61 -5.32 9.24
CA LYS A 210 12.47 -6.19 10.41
C LYS A 210 12.07 -7.60 9.99
N ARG A 211 12.71 -8.59 10.59
CA ARG A 211 12.46 -10.02 10.35
C ARG A 211 11.26 -10.52 11.17
N TYR A 212 10.43 -11.35 10.56
CA TYR A 212 9.25 -11.98 11.14
C TYR A 212 9.32 -13.51 10.92
N PRO A 213 8.49 -14.29 11.64
CA PRO A 213 8.34 -15.72 11.38
C PRO A 213 7.99 -16.02 9.92
N ASN A 214 8.16 -17.29 9.52
CA ASN A 214 7.92 -17.76 8.16
C ASN A 214 8.77 -17.02 7.12
N ASP A 215 10.02 -16.68 7.44
CA ASP A 215 10.96 -16.02 6.52
C ASP A 215 10.46 -14.68 5.93
N GLN A 216 9.52 -14.01 6.62
CA GLN A 216 8.96 -12.73 6.18
C GLN A 216 9.76 -11.52 6.68
N VAL A 217 9.65 -10.43 5.94
CA VAL A 217 10.11 -9.10 6.37
C VAL A 217 9.02 -8.05 6.20
N LYS A 218 9.07 -7.06 7.09
CA LYS A 218 8.36 -5.78 6.94
C LYS A 218 9.38 -4.65 6.93
N ALA A 219 9.03 -3.54 6.29
CA ALA A 219 9.88 -2.36 6.18
C ALA A 219 9.36 -1.26 7.11
N TYR A 220 10.28 -0.49 7.68
CA TYR A 220 9.96 0.77 8.32
C TYR A 220 9.79 1.86 7.28
N ALA A 221 9.00 2.88 7.58
CA ALA A 221 8.91 4.08 6.75
C ALA A 221 10.30 4.70 6.53
N ASP A 222 10.50 5.28 5.35
CA ASP A 222 11.71 6.01 4.99
C ASP A 222 11.35 7.39 4.44
N VAL A 223 12.32 8.29 4.39
CA VAL A 223 12.15 9.63 3.84
C VAL A 223 12.77 9.67 2.45
N TYR A 224 11.96 9.99 1.44
CA TYR A 224 12.47 10.34 0.12
C TYR A 224 13.03 11.76 0.17
N ASP A 225 14.33 11.86 0.42
CA ASP A 225 15.07 13.12 0.40
C ASP A 225 16.36 12.99 -0.42
N PHE A 226 16.80 14.12 -0.98
CA PHE A 226 18.13 14.22 -1.62
C PHE A 226 19.19 14.70 -0.63
N ASN A 227 19.02 14.39 0.66
CA ASN A 227 19.97 14.83 1.67
C ASN A 227 21.20 13.92 1.67
N MET A 228 22.37 14.54 1.56
CA MET A 228 23.66 13.83 1.67
C MET A 228 23.96 13.55 3.15
N HIS A 229 24.16 12.29 3.52
CA HIS A 229 24.60 11.91 4.87
C HIS A 229 26.12 12.02 5.02
N ASN A 230 26.61 12.08 6.26
CA ASN A 230 28.02 12.30 6.61
C ASN A 230 29.00 11.46 5.76
N SER A 231 29.88 12.12 5.01
CA SER A 231 30.85 11.55 4.07
C SER A 231 32.00 10.78 4.73
N LYS A 232 32.12 10.81 6.07
CA LYS A 232 33.12 10.04 6.82
C LYS A 232 32.78 8.56 6.96
N ASN A 233 31.54 8.15 6.69
CA ASN A 233 31.15 6.73 6.63
C ASN A 233 31.13 6.27 5.16
N PRO A 234 31.99 5.33 4.74
CA PRO A 234 32.03 4.85 3.37
C PRO A 234 30.75 4.15 2.90
N LEU A 235 29.90 3.69 3.83
CA LEU A 235 28.55 3.18 3.51
C LEU A 235 27.58 4.27 3.02
N ASN A 236 27.87 5.55 3.29
CA ASN A 236 27.06 6.68 2.81
C ASN A 236 27.51 7.20 1.44
N TRP A 237 28.62 6.68 0.88
CA TRP A 237 29.17 7.16 -0.39
C TRP A 237 28.25 6.91 -1.59
N PRO A 238 27.58 5.75 -1.74
CA PRO A 238 26.56 5.56 -2.77
C PRO A 238 25.42 6.58 -2.64
N ARG A 239 24.85 6.73 -1.44
CA ARG A 239 23.75 7.66 -1.12
C ARG A 239 24.10 9.13 -1.36
N ASN A 240 25.36 9.52 -1.19
CA ASN A 240 25.82 10.89 -1.49
C ASN A 240 26.02 11.18 -2.98
N ILE A 241 26.33 10.16 -3.78
CA ILE A 241 26.36 10.26 -5.25
C ILE A 241 24.92 10.29 -5.78
N GLU A 242 24.05 9.44 -5.23
CA GLU A 242 22.60 9.38 -5.51
C GLU A 242 21.92 10.71 -5.19
N ALA A 243 22.16 11.30 -4.02
CA ALA A 243 21.63 12.62 -3.65
C ALA A 243 22.08 13.73 -4.61
N LYS A 244 23.31 13.68 -5.14
CA LYS A 244 23.80 14.67 -6.11
C LYS A 244 23.18 14.49 -7.50
N ILE A 245 23.07 13.26 -7.99
CA ILE A 245 22.45 12.95 -9.29
C ILE A 245 20.93 13.19 -9.21
N GLY A 246 20.31 12.69 -8.15
CA GLY A 246 18.90 12.87 -7.83
C GLY A 246 18.52 14.33 -7.68
N LYS A 247 19.26 15.15 -6.92
CA LYS A 247 18.98 16.59 -6.82
C LYS A 247 19.15 17.32 -8.15
N ALA A 248 20.16 16.97 -8.94
CA ALA A 248 20.37 17.57 -10.26
C ALA A 248 19.25 17.23 -11.25
N TYR A 249 18.62 16.06 -11.12
CA TYR A 249 17.55 15.61 -12.00
C TYR A 249 16.14 15.94 -11.49
N ALA A 250 15.93 15.93 -10.18
CA ALA A 250 14.65 16.18 -9.53
C ALA A 250 14.36 17.68 -9.37
N GLY A 251 15.38 18.53 -9.19
CA GLY A 251 15.17 19.96 -8.96
C GLY A 251 14.73 20.31 -7.54
N ASP A 252 14.19 21.51 -7.34
CA ASP A 252 13.68 21.96 -6.05
C ASP A 252 12.33 21.31 -5.72
N GLY A 253 12.11 20.97 -4.45
CA GLY A 253 10.91 20.26 -4.00
C GLY A 253 10.92 19.99 -2.50
N ASN A 254 9.91 19.26 -2.03
CA ASN A 254 9.69 18.94 -0.62
C ASN A 254 9.91 17.43 -0.39
N PRO A 255 10.78 17.05 0.57
CA PRO A 255 10.86 15.67 1.03
C PRO A 255 9.50 15.14 1.47
N PHE A 256 9.28 13.85 1.28
CA PHE A 256 8.06 13.16 1.72
C PHE A 256 8.37 11.79 2.31
N ASN A 257 7.46 11.30 3.15
CA ASN A 257 7.58 9.96 3.73
C ASN A 257 7.06 8.91 2.75
N ILE A 258 7.81 7.81 2.61
CA ILE A 258 7.35 6.57 2.00
C ILE A 258 7.01 5.60 3.13
N ASN A 259 5.72 5.32 3.29
CA ASN A 259 5.22 4.37 4.26
C ASN A 259 5.05 3.00 3.60
N PHE A 260 5.88 2.04 3.99
CA PHE A 260 5.73 0.68 3.52
C PHE A 260 4.62 -0.04 4.27
N TYR A 261 3.78 -0.78 3.55
CA TYR A 261 2.80 -1.70 4.10
C TYR A 261 3.01 -3.11 3.55
N GLY A 262 2.21 -4.07 4.04
CA GLY A 262 2.34 -5.47 3.66
C GLY A 262 3.63 -6.12 4.18
N SER A 263 4.07 -7.17 3.49
CA SER A 263 5.25 -7.95 3.85
C SER A 263 5.84 -8.63 2.61
N LYS A 264 7.13 -8.95 2.65
CA LYS A 264 7.79 -9.76 1.61
C LYS A 264 8.27 -11.09 2.19
N GLN A 265 7.97 -12.17 1.48
CA GLN A 265 8.56 -13.47 1.71
C GLN A 265 9.98 -13.52 1.14
N LEU A 266 10.98 -13.87 1.96
CA LEU A 266 12.35 -14.02 1.49
C LEU A 266 12.66 -15.45 1.04
N LYS A 267 13.56 -15.57 0.07
CA LYS A 267 14.04 -16.88 -0.39
C LYS A 267 14.88 -17.53 0.71
N LYS A 268 14.57 -18.78 1.06
CA LYS A 268 15.37 -19.56 1.99
C LYS A 268 16.57 -20.18 1.27
N LEU A 269 17.74 -20.16 1.90
CA LEU A 269 18.88 -20.89 1.38
C LEU A 269 18.69 -22.40 1.63
N PRO A 270 19.07 -23.28 0.69
CA PRO A 270 18.79 -24.73 0.78
C PRO A 270 19.32 -25.43 2.04
N TRP A 271 20.34 -24.86 2.67
CA TRP A 271 21.01 -25.42 3.86
C TRP A 271 20.50 -24.84 5.18
N ILE A 272 19.52 -23.93 5.14
CA ILE A 272 18.92 -23.32 6.32
C ILE A 272 17.63 -24.05 6.61
N LYS A 273 17.57 -24.71 7.78
CA LYS A 273 16.42 -25.50 8.21
C LYS A 273 15.27 -24.62 8.67
#